data_AF-A0A3M7PFH1-F1
#
_entry.id   AF-A0A3M7PFH1-F1
#
_cell.length_a   1.000
_cell.length_b   1.000
_cell.length_c   1.000
_cell.angle_alpha   90.00
_cell.angle_beta   90.00
_cell.angle_gamma   90.00
#
_symmetry.space_group_name_H-M   'P 1'
#
loop_
_entity.id
_entity.type
_entity.pdbx_description
1 polymer ?
#
loop_
_entity_poly.entity_id
_entity_poly.type
_entity_poly.pdbx_seq_one_letter_code
_entity_poly.pdbx_strand_id
1 'polypeptide(L)'
;MYEYTFNRANCTLSSITIFALISSLGLFLTHILLITTNSQFIAFNEFSSTGKTPAIFFYISIILTILYFFTFFVSLFGIWSTNDILNQWNHRVKFISYTFFATFGMMGLLQISSGITTVVYMKTMPGPLKEHMADNLRSNYTGGFGMGFLERQFDRSVDWVQINYQCCGVVSYEDYRNGFYYNSFNKYTIVNIVPNSCCMFKEANMPSKCQMQSINIFRKGCYDILMWWMESFGILISCLCFIFGFIYIILSLIFIKVINQIKSFKIKIREKNLRKMNKQKMKNLEERFSEANTTNDSISLAESRN
;
A
#
# COMPACT_ATOMS: atom_id res chain seq x y z
N MET A 1 16.34 -13.13 35.11
CA MET A 1 15.17 -12.25 34.82
C MET A 1 15.44 -11.28 33.67
N TYR A 2 16.46 -10.40 33.75
CA TYR A 2 16.76 -9.40 32.70
C TYR A 2 17.03 -9.99 31.31
N GLU A 3 17.79 -11.08 31.24
CA GLU A 3 18.15 -11.77 30.00
C GLU A 3 16.92 -12.41 29.32
N TYR A 4 16.04 -13.01 30.11
CA TYR A 4 14.77 -13.56 29.63
C TYR A 4 13.85 -12.49 29.02
N THR A 5 13.67 -11.35 29.71
CA THR A 5 12.87 -10.23 29.18
C THR A 5 13.47 -9.60 27.93
N PHE A 6 14.79 -9.59 27.81
CA PHE A 6 15.49 -9.09 26.64
C PHE A 6 15.36 -10.02 25.43
N ASN A 7 15.54 -11.33 25.62
CA ASN A 7 15.34 -12.32 24.56
C ASN A 7 13.90 -12.31 24.03
N ARG A 8 12.90 -12.19 24.93
CA ARG A 8 11.50 -12.08 24.53
C ARG A 8 11.24 -10.85 23.66
N ALA A 9 11.78 -9.69 24.04
CA ALA A 9 11.65 -8.45 23.27
C ALA A 9 12.27 -8.56 21.86
N ASN A 10 13.43 -9.21 21.72
CA ASN A 10 14.06 -9.43 20.42
C ASN A 10 13.28 -10.40 19.54
N CYS A 11 12.78 -11.50 20.10
CA CYS A 11 11.91 -12.41 19.36
C CYS A 11 10.67 -11.67 18.84
N THR A 12 10.02 -10.85 19.67
CA THR A 12 8.88 -10.02 19.24
C THR A 12 9.26 -9.07 18.11
N LEU A 13 10.41 -8.39 18.21
CA LEU A 13 10.87 -7.45 17.17
C LEU A 13 11.15 -8.17 15.84
N SER A 14 11.82 -9.32 15.90
CA SER A 14 12.14 -10.14 14.72
C SER A 14 10.87 -10.72 14.07
N SER A 15 9.91 -11.20 14.86
CA SER A 15 8.63 -11.68 14.32
C SER A 15 7.85 -10.56 13.62
N ILE A 16 7.84 -9.34 14.17
CA ILE A 16 7.18 -8.18 13.54
C ILE A 16 7.87 -7.82 12.22
N THR A 17 9.20 -7.78 12.17
CA THR A 17 9.93 -7.42 10.93
C THR A 17 9.83 -8.49 9.85
N ILE A 18 9.77 -9.78 10.21
CA ILE A 18 9.54 -10.87 9.26
C ILE A 18 8.11 -10.80 8.70
N PHE A 19 7.11 -10.58 9.56
CA PHE A 19 5.73 -10.39 9.12
C PHE A 19 5.60 -9.18 8.17
N ALA A 20 6.25 -8.07 8.52
CA ALA A 20 6.34 -6.88 7.69
C ALA A 20 6.96 -7.16 6.32
N LEU A 21 8.04 -7.94 6.27
CA LEU A 21 8.69 -8.31 5.02
C LEU A 21 7.78 -9.15 4.12
N ILE A 22 7.16 -10.20 4.68
CA ILE A 22 6.29 -11.10 3.92
C ILE A 22 5.06 -10.35 3.43
N SER A 23 4.42 -9.54 4.28
CA SER A 23 3.25 -8.76 3.90
C SER A 23 3.57 -7.71 2.83
N SER A 24 4.68 -6.98 2.94
CA SER A 24 5.07 -5.99 1.93
C SER A 24 5.43 -6.62 0.59
N LEU A 25 6.13 -7.76 0.58
CA LEU A 25 6.40 -8.51 -0.64
C LEU A 25 5.10 -9.03 -1.28
N GLY A 26 4.19 -9.58 -0.48
CA GLY A 26 2.88 -10.04 -0.95
C GLY A 26 2.06 -8.90 -1.57
N LEU A 27 1.98 -7.74 -0.91
CA LEU A 27 1.30 -6.56 -1.43
C LEU A 27 1.95 -6.03 -2.71
N PHE A 28 3.27 -5.97 -2.77
CA PHE A 28 3.99 -5.55 -3.97
C PHE A 28 3.72 -6.47 -5.16
N LEU A 29 3.83 -7.79 -4.97
CA LEU A 29 3.60 -8.77 -6.04
C LEU A 29 2.13 -8.81 -6.48
N THR A 30 1.19 -8.79 -5.54
CA THR A 30 -0.25 -8.75 -5.87
C THR A 30 -0.61 -7.46 -6.60
N HIS A 31 -0.02 -6.33 -6.24
CA HIS A 31 -0.27 -5.06 -6.93
C HIS A 31 0.33 -5.05 -8.34
N ILE A 32 1.53 -5.60 -8.54
CA ILE A 32 2.11 -5.76 -9.88
C ILE A 32 1.23 -6.68 -10.73
N LEU A 33 0.84 -7.83 -10.19
CA LEU A 33 -0.06 -8.77 -10.88
C LEU A 33 -1.39 -8.09 -11.23
N LEU A 34 -1.96 -7.29 -10.33
CA LEU A 34 -3.18 -6.54 -10.59
C LEU A 34 -2.99 -5.54 -11.75
N ILE A 35 -1.88 -4.80 -11.76
CA ILE A 35 -1.58 -3.84 -12.83
C ILE A 35 -1.42 -4.56 -14.17
N THR A 36 -0.71 -5.69 -14.21
CA THR A 36 -0.43 -6.39 -15.46
C THR A 36 -1.66 -7.11 -16.01
N THR A 37 -2.42 -7.80 -15.15
CA THR A 37 -3.59 -8.57 -15.55
C THR A 37 -4.80 -7.69 -15.88
N ASN A 38 -4.99 -6.59 -15.15
CA ASN A 38 -6.18 -5.74 -15.25
C ASN A 38 -5.87 -4.36 -15.86
N SER A 39 -4.80 -4.23 -16.64
CA SER A 39 -4.42 -2.96 -17.28
C SER A 39 -5.57 -2.30 -18.06
N GLN A 40 -6.44 -3.09 -18.70
CA GLN A 40 -7.63 -2.61 -19.42
C GLN A 40 -8.75 -2.14 -18.46
N PHE A 41 -8.92 -2.79 -17.31
CA PHE A 41 -9.90 -2.40 -16.28
C PHE A 41 -9.44 -1.17 -15.49
N ILE A 42 -8.14 -1.03 -15.25
CA ILE A 42 -7.56 0.16 -14.62
C ILE A 42 -7.76 1.38 -15.53
N ALA A 43 -7.54 1.22 -16.83
CA ALA A 43 -7.84 2.26 -17.83
C ALA A 43 -9.36 2.57 -17.95
N PHE A 44 -10.23 1.59 -17.67
CA PHE A 44 -11.67 1.84 -17.55
C PHE A 44 -12.07 2.56 -16.25
N ASN A 45 -11.43 2.28 -15.12
CA ASN A 45 -11.65 3.04 -13.88
C ASN A 45 -11.12 4.48 -13.99
N GLU A 46 -10.05 4.66 -14.78
CA GLU A 46 -9.56 5.97 -15.22
C GLU A 46 -10.64 6.79 -15.93
N PHE A 47 -11.54 6.12 -16.65
CA PHE A 47 -12.69 6.68 -17.36
C PHE A 47 -13.86 7.09 -16.45
N SER A 48 -14.00 6.46 -15.28
CA SER A 48 -15.08 6.71 -14.32
C SER A 48 -14.80 7.93 -13.41
N SER A 49 -13.56 8.43 -13.40
CA SER A 49 -13.19 9.64 -12.68
C SER A 49 -13.78 10.89 -13.34
N THR A 50 -14.32 11.78 -12.52
CA THR A 50 -14.77 13.14 -12.90
C THR A 50 -13.74 13.83 -13.80
N GLY A 51 -14.23 14.40 -14.90
CA GLY A 51 -13.43 14.82 -16.04
C GLY A 51 -12.24 15.74 -15.73
N LYS A 52 -11.22 15.60 -16.60
CA LYS A 52 -9.95 16.35 -16.75
C LYS A 52 -8.67 15.75 -16.17
N THR A 53 -8.70 14.63 -15.44
CA THR A 53 -7.45 13.98 -15.02
C THR A 53 -7.56 12.47 -15.07
N PRO A 54 -7.57 11.87 -16.28
CA PRO A 54 -7.45 10.41 -16.40
C PRO A 54 -6.21 9.93 -15.62
N ALA A 55 -5.08 10.64 -15.70
CA ALA A 55 -3.83 10.14 -15.13
C ALA A 55 -3.78 9.97 -13.59
N ILE A 56 -4.73 10.49 -12.79
CA ILE A 56 -4.63 10.44 -11.32
C ILE A 56 -4.66 9.01 -10.77
N PHE A 57 -5.59 8.15 -11.21
CA PHE A 57 -5.66 6.78 -10.68
C PHE A 57 -4.44 5.94 -11.08
N PHE A 58 -3.92 6.15 -12.29
CA PHE A 58 -2.68 5.54 -12.74
C PHE A 58 -1.48 6.01 -11.89
N TYR A 59 -1.36 7.31 -11.61
CA TYR A 59 -0.31 7.84 -10.74
C TYR A 59 -0.46 7.33 -9.30
N ILE A 60 -1.67 7.25 -8.75
CA ILE A 60 -1.92 6.66 -7.43
C ILE A 60 -1.44 5.21 -7.39
N SER A 61 -1.78 4.41 -8.40
CA SER A 61 -1.35 3.02 -8.55
C SER A 61 0.20 2.88 -8.59
N ILE A 62 0.88 3.75 -9.35
CA ILE A 62 2.35 3.80 -9.39
C ILE A 62 2.93 4.20 -8.03
N ILE A 63 2.40 5.26 -7.41
CA ILE A 63 2.86 5.75 -6.10
C ILE A 63 2.71 4.65 -5.05
N LEU A 64 1.57 3.94 -5.03
CA LEU A 64 1.34 2.81 -4.14
C LEU A 64 2.36 1.68 -4.38
N THR A 65 2.65 1.36 -5.65
CA THR A 65 3.67 0.36 -6.00
C THR A 65 5.05 0.74 -5.46
N ILE A 66 5.46 2.00 -5.63
CA ILE A 66 6.72 2.54 -5.09
C ILE A 66 6.73 2.46 -3.55
N LEU A 67 5.62 2.79 -2.90
CA LEU A 67 5.50 2.73 -1.45
C LEU A 67 5.62 1.29 -0.91
N TYR A 68 5.01 0.31 -1.57
CA TYR A 68 5.14 -1.10 -1.18
C TYR A 68 6.57 -1.61 -1.38
N PHE A 69 7.20 -1.25 -2.49
CA PHE A 69 8.60 -1.55 -2.75
C PHE A 69 9.51 -0.94 -1.68
N PHE A 70 9.32 0.35 -1.36
CA PHE A 70 10.08 1.01 -0.31
C PHE A 70 9.89 0.34 1.06
N THR A 71 8.66 -0.05 1.39
CA THR A 71 8.35 -0.75 2.65
C THR A 71 9.02 -2.12 2.72
N PHE A 72 9.14 -2.83 1.60
CA PHE A 72 9.89 -4.08 1.49
C PHE A 72 11.38 -3.87 1.83
N PHE A 73 12.04 -2.86 1.25
CA PHE A 73 13.44 -2.55 1.60
C PHE A 73 13.62 -2.15 3.05
N VAL A 74 12.74 -1.30 3.59
CA VAL A 74 12.78 -0.90 5.00
C VAL A 74 12.61 -2.13 5.91
N SER A 75 11.79 -3.11 5.52
CA SER A 75 11.60 -4.36 6.26
C SER A 75 12.83 -5.27 6.19
N LEU A 76 13.50 -5.37 5.04
CA LEU A 76 14.77 -6.09 4.89
C LEU A 76 15.85 -5.51 5.81
N PHE A 77 16.03 -4.19 5.77
CA PHE A 77 16.96 -3.49 6.67
C PHE A 77 16.52 -3.57 8.13
N GLY A 78 15.22 -3.68 8.39
CA GLY A 78 14.65 -3.92 9.71
C GLY A 78 15.16 -5.22 10.34
N ILE A 79 15.19 -6.33 9.59
CA ILE A 79 15.72 -7.61 10.05
C ILE A 79 17.20 -7.47 10.43
N TRP A 80 18.00 -6.86 9.55
CA TRP A 80 19.42 -6.62 9.81
C TRP A 80 19.60 -5.74 11.06
N SER A 81 18.78 -4.69 11.17
CA SER A 81 18.78 -3.81 12.34
C SER A 81 18.42 -4.55 13.62
N THR A 82 17.54 -5.56 13.61
CA THR A 82 17.23 -6.32 14.85
C THR A 82 18.42 -7.10 15.37
N ASN A 83 19.24 -7.65 14.48
CA ASN A 83 20.48 -8.35 14.83
C ASN A 83 21.55 -7.37 15.34
N ASP A 84 21.66 -6.19 14.73
CA ASP A 84 22.61 -5.16 15.15
C ASP A 84 22.17 -4.39 16.41
N ILE A 85 20.86 -4.25 16.67
CA ILE A 85 20.30 -3.64 17.89
C ILE A 85 20.87 -4.31 19.14
N LEU A 86 21.13 -5.62 19.07
CA LEU A 86 21.77 -6.39 20.12
C LEU A 86 23.18 -5.88 20.41
N ASN A 87 23.99 -5.79 19.37
CA ASN A 87 25.42 -5.52 19.46
C ASN A 87 25.71 -4.04 19.73
N GLN A 88 25.06 -3.10 19.02
CA GLN A 88 25.36 -1.67 19.18
C GLN A 88 24.16 -0.77 18.85
N TRP A 89 23.85 0.17 19.74
CA TRP A 89 22.76 1.13 19.54
C TRP A 89 23.25 2.40 18.83
N ASN A 90 23.72 2.23 17.60
CA ASN A 90 24.32 3.28 16.77
C ASN A 90 23.27 4.14 16.04
N HIS A 91 23.70 5.28 15.49
CA HIS A 91 22.82 6.21 14.78
C HIS A 91 22.08 5.57 13.59
N ARG A 92 22.73 4.62 12.89
CA ARG A 92 22.15 3.88 11.75
C ARG A 92 20.91 3.06 12.14
N VAL A 93 21.03 2.31 13.23
CA VAL A 93 19.96 1.47 13.79
C VAL A 93 18.76 2.31 14.23
N LYS A 94 19.01 3.47 14.86
CA LYS A 94 17.94 4.40 15.25
C LYS A 94 17.17 4.89 14.03
N PHE A 95 17.89 5.32 13.00
CA PHE A 95 17.30 5.81 11.77
C PHE A 95 16.40 4.76 11.11
N ILE A 96 16.91 3.53 10.91
CA ILE A 96 16.15 2.43 10.30
C ILE A 96 14.88 2.13 11.12
N SER A 97 15.00 2.09 12.45
CA SER A 97 13.86 1.81 13.33
C SER A 97 12.77 2.90 13.27
N TYR A 98 13.14 4.18 13.27
CA TYR A 98 12.16 5.26 13.15
C TYR A 98 11.52 5.32 11.76
N THR A 99 12.30 5.04 10.70
CA THR A 99 11.76 4.93 9.34
C THR A 99 10.74 3.80 9.25
N PHE A 100 11.01 2.64 9.85
CA PHE A 100 10.05 1.53 9.92
C PHE A 100 8.75 1.91 10.64
N PHE A 101 8.85 2.56 11.80
CA PHE A 101 7.68 3.05 12.54
C PHE A 101 6.84 4.03 11.69
N ALA A 102 7.50 4.98 11.02
CA ALA A 102 6.84 5.99 10.22
C ALA A 102 6.15 5.37 8.99
N THR A 103 6.82 4.48 8.25
CA THR A 103 6.22 3.85 7.07
C THR A 103 5.02 2.99 7.42
N PHE A 104 5.12 2.17 8.48
CA PHE A 104 4.00 1.34 8.94
C PHE A 104 2.82 2.17 9.45
N GLY A 105 3.12 3.25 10.18
CA GLY A 105 2.09 4.20 10.62
C GLY A 105 1.37 4.83 9.44
N MET A 106 2.11 5.33 8.45
CA MET A 106 1.53 5.92 7.24
C MET A 106 0.70 4.91 6.44
N MET A 107 1.16 3.67 6.28
CA MET A 107 0.39 2.61 5.62
C MET A 107 -0.95 2.34 6.32
N GLY A 108 -0.93 2.28 7.66
CA GLY A 108 -2.15 2.10 8.45
C GLY A 108 -3.15 3.25 8.23
N LEU A 109 -2.68 4.49 8.24
CA LEU A 109 -3.52 5.67 8.00
C LEU A 109 -4.09 5.69 6.57
N LEU A 110 -3.27 5.36 5.57
CA LEU A 110 -3.70 5.29 4.17
C LEU A 110 -4.78 4.22 3.98
N GLN A 111 -4.64 3.05 4.58
CA GLN A 111 -5.66 2.00 4.51
C GLN A 111 -6.98 2.42 5.16
N ILE A 112 -6.93 3.06 6.33
CA ILE A 112 -8.13 3.59 6.98
C ILE A 112 -8.80 4.65 6.09
N SER A 113 -8.04 5.58 5.52
CA SER A 113 -8.57 6.59 4.60
C SER A 113 -9.22 5.98 3.35
N SER A 114 -8.62 4.92 2.79
CA SER A 114 -9.19 4.18 1.66
C SER A 114 -10.49 3.46 2.02
N GLY A 115 -10.56 2.85 3.21
CA GLY A 115 -11.77 2.23 3.74
C GLY A 115 -12.91 3.23 3.91
N ILE A 116 -12.63 4.41 4.47
CA ILE A 116 -13.60 5.52 4.60
C ILE A 116 -14.06 6.00 3.23
N THR A 117 -13.10 6.26 2.33
CA THR A 117 -13.38 6.74 0.98
C THR A 117 -14.30 5.77 0.24
N THR A 118 -14.01 4.47 0.28
CA THR A 118 -14.86 3.44 -0.34
C THR A 118 -16.31 3.53 0.13
N VAL A 119 -16.55 3.64 1.45
CA VAL A 119 -17.91 3.73 2.02
C VAL A 119 -18.62 5.01 1.61
N VAL A 120 -17.91 6.13 1.59
CA VAL A 120 -18.45 7.43 1.16
C VAL A 120 -18.83 7.39 -0.33
N TYR A 121 -17.94 6.85 -1.16
CA TYR A 121 -18.17 6.74 -2.61
C TYR A 121 -19.39 5.87 -2.91
N MET A 122 -19.56 4.73 -2.21
CA MET A 122 -20.72 3.86 -2.38
C MET A 122 -22.06 4.56 -2.09
N LYS A 123 -22.08 5.55 -1.19
CA LYS A 123 -23.32 6.27 -0.82
C LYS A 123 -23.58 7.50 -1.69
N THR A 124 -22.53 8.26 -2.01
CA THR A 124 -22.68 9.63 -2.53
C THR A 124 -22.52 9.71 -4.04
N MET A 125 -21.75 8.82 -4.65
CA MET A 125 -21.40 8.92 -6.07
C MET A 125 -22.33 8.27 -7.11
N PRO A 126 -23.37 7.47 -6.81
CA PRO A 126 -24.13 6.79 -7.87
C PRO A 126 -24.60 7.71 -9.01
N GLY A 127 -25.30 8.81 -8.70
CA GLY A 127 -25.83 9.73 -9.69
C GLY A 127 -24.75 10.44 -10.52
N PRO A 128 -23.84 11.21 -9.89
CA PRO A 128 -22.79 11.93 -10.60
C PRO A 128 -21.87 11.02 -11.42
N LEU A 129 -21.58 9.81 -10.92
CA LEU A 129 -20.77 8.82 -11.62
C LEU A 129 -21.43 8.37 -12.92
N LYS A 130 -22.73 8.09 -12.88
CA LYS A 130 -23.51 7.67 -14.04
C LYS A 130 -23.48 8.72 -15.16
N GLU A 131 -23.67 9.99 -14.80
CA GLU A 131 -23.65 11.11 -15.74
C GLU A 131 -22.26 11.28 -16.37
N HIS A 132 -21.20 11.28 -15.55
CA HIS A 132 -19.83 11.41 -16.03
C HIS A 132 -19.39 10.27 -16.95
N MET A 133 -19.76 9.03 -16.61
CA MET A 133 -19.50 7.89 -17.49
C MET A 133 -20.19 8.07 -18.84
N ALA A 134 -21.45 8.53 -18.85
CA ALA A 134 -22.23 8.72 -20.08
C ALA A 134 -21.62 9.84 -20.96
N ASP A 135 -21.23 10.95 -20.35
CA ASP A 135 -20.60 12.06 -21.05
C ASP A 135 -19.24 11.68 -21.62
N ASN A 136 -18.38 11.02 -20.83
CA ASN A 136 -17.09 10.55 -21.31
C ASN A 136 -17.24 9.51 -22.44
N LEU A 137 -18.25 8.64 -22.39
CA LEU A 137 -18.53 7.68 -23.45
C LEU A 137 -18.89 8.41 -24.74
N ARG A 138 -19.76 9.42 -24.65
CA ARG A 138 -20.22 10.20 -25.81
C ARG A 138 -19.12 11.05 -26.42
N SER A 139 -18.24 11.64 -25.60
CA SER A 139 -17.20 12.57 -26.07
C SER A 139 -15.94 11.88 -26.56
N ASN A 140 -15.53 10.77 -25.92
CA ASN A 140 -14.20 10.20 -26.12
C ASN A 140 -14.20 8.84 -26.83
N TYR A 141 -15.34 8.14 -26.89
CA TYR A 141 -15.39 6.87 -27.62
C TYR A 141 -15.37 7.14 -29.13
N THR A 142 -14.31 6.69 -29.78
CA THR A 142 -14.13 6.86 -31.23
C THR A 142 -14.38 5.58 -32.01
N GLY A 143 -14.40 4.42 -31.35
CA GLY A 143 -14.55 3.12 -31.98
C GLY A 143 -13.47 2.81 -33.01
N GLY A 144 -12.22 3.18 -32.71
CA GLY A 144 -11.03 2.91 -33.52
C GLY A 144 -10.69 3.98 -34.55
N PHE A 145 -11.47 5.06 -34.67
CA PHE A 145 -11.20 6.19 -35.58
C PHE A 145 -10.25 7.21 -34.95
N GLY A 146 -10.03 7.13 -33.64
CA GLY A 146 -9.11 7.97 -32.90
C GLY A 146 -7.67 7.79 -33.36
N MET A 147 -7.04 8.90 -33.73
CA MET A 147 -5.64 8.92 -34.16
C MET A 147 -4.68 8.87 -32.97
N GLY A 148 -5.12 9.29 -31.78
CA GLY A 148 -4.31 9.36 -30.56
C GLY A 148 -4.12 8.02 -29.83
N PHE A 149 -2.96 7.82 -29.21
CA PHE A 149 -2.67 6.63 -28.39
C PHE A 149 -3.66 6.46 -27.23
N LEU A 150 -4.04 7.57 -26.57
CA LEU A 150 -4.98 7.59 -25.45
C LEU A 150 -6.42 7.23 -25.89
N GLU A 151 -6.88 7.76 -27.02
CA GLU A 151 -8.22 7.44 -27.58
C GLU A 151 -8.34 5.94 -27.91
N ARG A 152 -7.29 5.34 -28.45
CA ARG A 152 -7.28 3.88 -28.71
C ARG A 152 -7.17 3.04 -27.44
N GLN A 153 -6.62 3.56 -26.35
CA GLN A 153 -6.67 2.87 -25.06
C GLN A 153 -8.06 2.97 -24.44
N PHE A 154 -8.72 4.12 -24.59
CA PHE A 154 -10.09 4.34 -24.16
C PHE A 154 -11.05 3.36 -24.83
N ASP A 155 -11.03 3.29 -26.17
CA ASP A 155 -11.91 2.40 -26.93
C ASP A 155 -11.72 0.93 -26.52
N ARG A 156 -10.46 0.49 -26.38
CA ARG A 156 -10.14 -0.89 -25.94
C ARG A 156 -10.64 -1.22 -24.55
N SER A 157 -10.59 -0.26 -23.63
CA SER A 157 -11.03 -0.47 -22.25
C SER A 157 -12.56 -0.59 -22.16
N VAL A 158 -13.27 0.28 -22.88
CA VAL A 158 -14.73 0.22 -23.02
C VAL A 158 -15.15 -1.10 -23.69
N ASP A 159 -14.49 -1.47 -24.80
CA ASP A 159 -14.77 -2.71 -25.52
C ASP A 159 -14.54 -3.95 -24.65
N TRP A 160 -13.43 -3.97 -23.89
CA TRP A 160 -13.13 -5.05 -22.96
C TRP A 160 -14.21 -5.21 -21.89
N VAL A 161 -14.67 -4.11 -21.28
CA VAL A 161 -15.76 -4.17 -20.29
C VAL A 161 -17.04 -4.68 -20.93
N GLN A 162 -17.41 -4.19 -22.09
CA GLN A 162 -18.65 -4.58 -22.77
C GLN A 162 -18.66 -6.07 -23.15
N ILE A 163 -17.54 -6.58 -23.64
CA ILE A 163 -17.40 -8.00 -24.01
C ILE A 163 -17.41 -8.89 -22.75
N ASN A 164 -16.62 -8.56 -21.73
CA ASN A 164 -16.48 -9.44 -20.55
C ASN A 164 -17.70 -9.39 -19.63
N TYR A 165 -18.35 -8.24 -19.51
CA TYR A 165 -19.53 -8.07 -18.65
C TYR A 165 -20.86 -8.12 -19.41
N GLN A 166 -20.83 -8.37 -20.73
CA GLN A 166 -22.03 -8.54 -21.55
C GLN A 166 -23.02 -7.37 -21.40
N CYS A 167 -22.49 -6.15 -21.46
CA CYS A 167 -23.22 -4.90 -21.32
C CYS A 167 -22.97 -3.98 -22.51
N CYS A 168 -23.84 -2.98 -22.71
CA CYS A 168 -23.65 -1.98 -23.75
C CYS A 168 -24.03 -0.59 -23.26
N GLY A 169 -23.16 0.38 -23.54
CA GLY A 169 -23.29 1.75 -23.04
C GLY A 169 -23.20 1.83 -21.51
N VAL A 170 -23.58 2.99 -20.97
CA VAL A 170 -23.50 3.25 -19.53
C VAL A 170 -24.79 2.79 -18.87
N VAL A 171 -25.92 3.33 -19.32
CA VAL A 171 -27.28 2.99 -18.92
C VAL A 171 -27.89 2.00 -19.92
N SER A 172 -27.63 2.23 -21.22
CA SER A 172 -28.14 1.36 -22.29
C SER A 172 -27.35 1.55 -23.58
N TYR A 173 -27.60 0.68 -24.56
CA TYR A 173 -27.04 0.80 -25.91
C TYR A 173 -27.36 2.14 -26.60
N GLU A 174 -28.41 2.85 -26.17
CA GLU A 174 -28.79 4.16 -26.72
C GLU A 174 -27.82 5.28 -26.32
N ASP A 175 -26.92 5.06 -25.36
CA ASP A 175 -25.95 6.09 -24.94
C ASP A 175 -24.96 6.47 -26.05
N TYR A 176 -24.80 5.58 -27.03
CA TYR A 176 -24.04 5.87 -28.25
C TYR A 176 -24.74 6.87 -29.17
N ARG A 177 -26.06 7.03 -29.04
CA ARG A 177 -26.82 7.99 -29.84
C ARG A 177 -26.31 9.41 -29.52
N ASN A 178 -26.05 10.19 -30.57
CA ASN A 178 -25.51 11.55 -30.48
C ASN A 178 -24.07 11.66 -29.93
N GLY A 179 -23.33 10.54 -29.79
CA GLY A 179 -21.91 10.55 -29.45
C GLY A 179 -20.98 10.72 -30.66
N PHE A 180 -19.69 10.94 -30.42
CA PHE A 180 -18.67 11.10 -31.47
C PHE A 180 -18.63 9.91 -32.44
N TYR A 181 -18.63 8.69 -31.91
CA TYR A 181 -18.68 7.46 -32.71
C TYR A 181 -19.88 7.44 -33.66
N TYR A 182 -21.08 7.71 -33.14
CA TYR A 182 -22.30 7.74 -33.94
C TYR A 182 -22.22 8.80 -35.04
N ASN A 183 -21.78 10.01 -34.71
CA ASN A 183 -21.66 11.10 -35.69
C ASN A 183 -20.60 10.80 -36.77
N SER A 184 -19.55 10.07 -36.43
CA SER A 184 -18.49 9.70 -37.37
C SER A 184 -18.94 8.64 -38.38
N PHE A 185 -19.75 7.67 -37.93
CA PHE A 185 -20.27 6.60 -38.80
C PHE A 185 -21.55 6.97 -39.55
N ASN A 186 -22.47 7.68 -38.90
CA ASN A 186 -23.79 7.98 -39.44
C ASN A 186 -23.75 9.11 -40.51
N LYS A 187 -22.62 9.84 -40.62
CA LYS A 187 -22.34 10.73 -41.76
C LYS A 187 -22.35 10.00 -43.11
N TYR A 188 -22.07 8.69 -43.12
CA TYR A 188 -21.91 7.91 -44.36
C TYR A 188 -22.93 6.79 -44.53
N THR A 189 -23.60 6.35 -43.46
CA THR A 189 -24.58 5.25 -43.50
C THR A 189 -25.74 5.53 -42.55
N ILE A 190 -26.99 5.61 -43.03
CA ILE A 190 -28.24 5.85 -42.27
C ILE A 190 -28.57 4.62 -41.41
N VAL A 191 -27.68 4.24 -40.51
CA VAL A 191 -27.83 3.05 -39.67
C VAL A 191 -27.49 3.46 -38.25
N ASN A 192 -28.43 3.22 -37.34
CA ASN A 192 -28.18 3.36 -35.91
C ASN A 192 -27.19 2.25 -35.50
N ILE A 193 -25.91 2.59 -35.32
CA ILE A 193 -24.82 1.63 -35.09
C ILE A 193 -24.35 1.71 -33.64
N VAL A 194 -24.08 0.55 -33.05
CA VAL A 194 -23.31 0.38 -31.81
C VAL A 194 -21.98 -0.31 -32.10
N PRO A 195 -20.97 -0.18 -31.24
CA PRO A 195 -19.72 -0.89 -31.41
C PRO A 195 -19.90 -2.40 -31.44
N ASN A 196 -19.00 -3.11 -32.13
CA ASN A 196 -19.06 -4.57 -32.23
C ASN A 196 -18.92 -5.27 -30.87
N SER A 197 -18.28 -4.62 -29.88
CA SER A 197 -18.16 -5.07 -28.50
C SER A 197 -19.52 -5.15 -27.76
N CYS A 198 -20.54 -4.43 -28.21
CA CYS A 198 -21.90 -4.47 -27.66
C CYS A 198 -22.76 -5.65 -28.15
N CYS A 199 -22.21 -6.53 -29.00
CA CYS A 199 -23.02 -7.43 -29.80
C CYS A 199 -22.87 -8.89 -29.38
N MET A 200 -24.01 -9.56 -29.28
CA MET A 200 -24.14 -10.95 -28.89
C MET A 200 -23.80 -11.86 -30.08
N PHE A 201 -22.52 -12.05 -30.37
CA PHE A 201 -22.11 -12.99 -31.40
C PHE A 201 -21.86 -14.38 -30.80
N LYS A 202 -22.56 -15.39 -31.32
CA LYS A 202 -22.13 -16.80 -31.29
C LYS A 202 -21.41 -17.05 -32.61
N GLU A 203 -20.21 -17.62 -32.56
CA GLU A 203 -19.25 -17.71 -33.68
C GLU A 203 -19.83 -18.15 -35.04
N ALA A 204 -19.37 -17.47 -36.11
CA ALA A 204 -19.04 -17.97 -37.47
C ALA A 204 -19.24 -16.88 -38.55
N ASN A 205 -20.21 -15.98 -38.37
CA ASN A 205 -20.53 -14.92 -39.34
C ASN A 205 -20.66 -13.58 -38.62
N MET A 206 -19.53 -12.91 -38.35
CA MET A 206 -19.56 -11.52 -37.87
C MET A 206 -20.01 -10.60 -39.01
N PRO A 207 -21.22 -9.99 -38.96
CA PRO A 207 -21.46 -8.80 -39.76
C PRO A 207 -20.46 -7.72 -39.30
N SER A 208 -19.85 -7.03 -40.26
CA SER A 208 -18.86 -5.97 -40.01
C SER A 208 -19.42 -4.77 -39.25
N LYS A 209 -20.74 -4.71 -39.04
CA LYS A 209 -21.44 -3.62 -38.35
C LYS A 209 -22.61 -4.17 -37.54
N CYS A 210 -22.74 -3.72 -36.30
CA CYS A 210 -23.83 -4.10 -35.42
C CYS A 210 -24.86 -2.97 -35.28
N GLN A 211 -26.13 -3.29 -35.55
CA GLN A 211 -27.21 -2.31 -35.60
C GLN A 211 -27.98 -2.27 -34.28
N MET A 212 -28.33 -1.07 -33.81
CA MET A 212 -29.13 -0.83 -32.60
C MET A 212 -30.50 -1.52 -32.63
N GLN A 213 -31.07 -1.77 -33.81
CA GLN A 213 -32.37 -2.44 -33.95
C GLN A 213 -32.26 -3.97 -33.96
N SER A 214 -31.04 -4.53 -33.96
CA SER A 214 -30.86 -5.97 -33.97
C SER A 214 -31.21 -6.59 -32.62
N ILE A 215 -31.79 -7.80 -32.63
CA ILE A 215 -32.05 -8.58 -31.41
C ILE A 215 -30.77 -9.05 -30.71
N ASN A 216 -29.62 -8.92 -31.37
CA ASN A 216 -28.32 -9.46 -30.94
C ASN A 216 -27.43 -8.40 -30.27
N ILE A 217 -28.00 -7.50 -29.46
CA ILE A 217 -27.24 -6.51 -28.68
C ILE A 217 -27.42 -6.74 -27.19
N PHE A 218 -26.37 -6.47 -26.41
CA PHE A 218 -26.49 -6.38 -24.96
C PHE A 218 -27.36 -5.16 -24.61
N ARG A 219 -28.48 -5.39 -23.92
CA ARG A 219 -29.42 -4.32 -23.56
C ARG A 219 -29.12 -3.67 -22.21
N LYS A 220 -28.40 -4.37 -21.34
CA LYS A 220 -28.07 -3.89 -19.99
C LYS A 220 -26.91 -2.89 -20.05
N GLY A 221 -27.03 -1.78 -19.34
CA GLY A 221 -25.96 -0.80 -19.18
C GLY A 221 -24.82 -1.31 -18.29
N CYS A 222 -23.59 -0.90 -18.59
CA CYS A 222 -22.42 -1.31 -17.80
C CYS A 222 -22.38 -0.67 -16.40
N TYR A 223 -23.08 0.46 -16.19
CA TYR A 223 -23.18 1.12 -14.90
C TYR A 223 -23.84 0.24 -13.83
N ASP A 224 -24.94 -0.45 -14.18
CA ASP A 224 -25.66 -1.29 -13.22
C ASP A 224 -24.79 -2.48 -12.76
N ILE A 225 -23.93 -2.98 -13.65
CA ILE A 225 -22.97 -4.05 -13.31
C ILE A 225 -21.88 -3.52 -12.39
N LEU A 226 -21.35 -2.32 -12.66
CA LEU A 226 -20.36 -1.67 -11.82
C LEU A 226 -20.93 -1.42 -10.41
N MET A 227 -22.15 -0.88 -10.32
CA MET A 227 -22.81 -0.62 -9.04
C MET A 227 -23.08 -1.91 -8.27
N TRP A 228 -23.56 -2.95 -8.96
CA TRP A 228 -23.74 -4.26 -8.33
C TRP A 228 -22.42 -4.82 -7.76
N TRP A 229 -21.31 -4.66 -8.48
CA TRP A 229 -19.99 -5.06 -7.99
C TRP A 229 -19.55 -4.23 -6.77
N MET A 230 -19.72 -2.91 -6.83
CA MET A 230 -19.42 -2.01 -5.72
C MET A 230 -20.26 -2.33 -4.48
N GLU A 231 -21.55 -2.61 -4.62
CA GLU A 231 -22.43 -2.99 -3.51
C GLU A 231 -22.05 -4.36 -2.93
N SER A 232 -21.72 -5.32 -3.80
CA SER A 232 -21.41 -6.70 -3.40
C SER A 232 -20.06 -6.80 -2.68
N PHE A 233 -19.04 -6.09 -3.17
CA PHE A 233 -17.67 -6.24 -2.66
C PHE A 233 -17.15 -5.01 -1.91
N GLY A 234 -17.73 -3.83 -2.10
CA GLY A 234 -17.20 -2.59 -1.52
C GLY A 234 -17.24 -2.57 0.01
N ILE A 235 -18.28 -3.15 0.64
CA ILE A 235 -18.33 -3.31 2.10
C ILE A 235 -17.22 -4.24 2.58
N LEU A 236 -17.05 -5.39 1.91
CA LEU A 236 -16.02 -6.36 2.26
C LEU A 236 -14.62 -5.75 2.14
N ILE A 237 -14.34 -5.06 1.03
CA ILE A 237 -13.07 -4.36 0.79
C ILE A 237 -12.83 -3.30 1.88
N SER A 238 -13.84 -2.49 2.20
CA SER A 238 -13.73 -1.48 3.25
C SER A 238 -13.43 -2.09 4.62
N CYS A 239 -14.13 -3.17 5.00
CA CYS A 239 -13.87 -3.90 6.23
C CYS A 239 -12.42 -4.41 6.29
N LEU A 240 -11.92 -5.00 5.21
CA LEU A 240 -10.53 -5.46 5.13
C LEU A 240 -9.55 -4.29 5.29
N CYS A 241 -9.79 -3.16 4.62
CA CYS A 241 -8.96 -1.96 4.77
C CYS A 241 -8.91 -1.46 6.22
N PHE A 242 -10.03 -1.45 6.94
CA PHE A 242 -10.02 -1.08 8.36
C PHE A 242 -9.26 -2.09 9.22
N ILE A 243 -9.52 -3.40 9.05
CA ILE A 243 -8.86 -4.45 9.83
C ILE A 243 -7.34 -4.38 9.66
N PHE A 244 -6.86 -4.37 8.43
CA PHE A 244 -5.43 -4.26 8.16
C PHE A 244 -4.88 -2.92 8.62
N GLY A 245 -5.60 -1.81 8.40
CA GLY A 245 -5.19 -0.49 8.83
C GLY A 245 -4.94 -0.42 10.34
N PHE A 246 -5.88 -0.93 11.15
CA PHE A 246 -5.71 -1.02 12.60
C PHE A 246 -4.57 -1.95 13.01
N ILE A 247 -4.40 -3.09 12.34
CA ILE A 247 -3.28 -4.01 12.59
C ILE A 247 -1.94 -3.28 12.37
N TYR A 248 -1.78 -2.53 11.27
CA TYR A 248 -0.56 -1.78 10.99
C TYR A 248 -0.26 -0.71 12.05
N ILE A 249 -1.29 0.01 12.52
CA ILE A 249 -1.14 0.98 13.61
C ILE A 249 -0.72 0.29 14.91
N ILE A 250 -1.41 -0.79 15.29
CA ILE A 250 -1.10 -1.55 16.52
C ILE A 250 0.32 -2.12 16.45
N LEU A 251 0.73 -2.71 15.33
CA LEU A 251 2.09 -3.22 15.13
C LEU A 251 3.13 -2.12 15.25
N SER A 252 2.86 -0.94 14.68
CA SER A 252 3.75 0.22 14.79
C SER A 252 3.89 0.70 16.24
N LEU A 253 2.79 0.73 17.01
CA LEU A 253 2.80 1.08 18.43
C LEU A 253 3.52 0.03 19.30
N ILE A 254 3.34 -1.27 19.03
CA ILE A 254 4.06 -2.34 19.70
C ILE A 254 5.56 -2.22 19.41
N PHE A 255 5.93 -1.96 18.15
CA PHE A 255 7.32 -1.82 17.72
C PHE A 255 8.05 -0.71 18.49
N ILE A 256 7.48 0.50 18.57
CA ILE A 256 8.11 1.60 19.33
C ILE A 256 8.17 1.32 20.83
N LYS A 257 7.16 0.66 21.39
CA LYS A 257 7.14 0.27 22.80
C LYS A 257 8.26 -0.73 23.12
N VAL A 258 8.47 -1.73 22.27
CA VAL A 258 9.55 -2.72 22.40
C VAL A 258 10.93 -2.04 22.30
N ILE A 259 11.11 -1.10 21.37
CA ILE A 259 12.36 -0.33 21.26
C ILE A 259 12.65 0.47 22.52
N ASN A 260 11.65 1.18 23.04
CA ASN A 260 11.79 1.95 24.27
C ASN A 260 12.13 1.05 25.47
N GLN A 261 11.54 -0.15 25.52
CA GLN A 261 11.86 -1.15 26.52
C GLN A 261 13.32 -1.61 26.42
N ILE A 262 13.81 -1.96 25.23
CA ILE A 262 15.21 -2.35 24.98
C ILE A 262 16.17 -1.22 25.40
N LYS A 263 15.87 0.03 25.04
CA LYS A 263 16.67 1.20 25.42
C LYS A 263 16.77 1.34 26.94
N SER A 264 15.65 1.22 27.65
CA SER A 264 15.61 1.30 29.11
C SER A 264 16.45 0.20 29.77
N PHE A 265 16.44 -1.02 29.22
CA PHE A 265 17.24 -2.12 29.73
C PHE A 265 18.74 -1.90 29.52
N LYS A 266 19.15 -1.42 28.33
CA LYS A 266 20.57 -1.12 28.07
C LYS A 266 21.13 -0.07 29.01
N ILE A 267 20.35 0.97 29.33
CA ILE A 267 20.74 2.02 30.29
C ILE A 267 20.95 1.40 31.67
N LYS A 268 20.00 0.60 32.17
CA LYS A 268 20.10 -0.08 33.48
C LYS A 268 21.32 -1.02 33.56
N ILE A 269 21.63 -1.76 32.50
CA ILE A 269 22.81 -2.63 32.45
C ILE A 269 24.10 -1.79 32.50
N ARG A 270 24.16 -0.69 31.73
CA ARG A 270 25.32 0.21 31.73
C ARG A 270 25.55 0.83 33.11
N GLU A 271 24.51 1.28 33.78
CA GLU A 271 24.59 1.81 35.15
C GLU A 271 25.08 0.75 36.13
N LYS A 272 24.56 -0.49 36.05
CA LYS A 272 25.00 -1.59 36.91
C LYS A 272 26.48 -1.92 36.72
N ASN A 273 26.97 -1.93 35.47
CA ASN A 273 28.37 -2.16 35.15
C ASN A 273 29.26 -1.01 35.62
N LEU A 274 28.82 0.25 35.45
CA LEU A 274 29.54 1.42 35.95
C LEU A 274 29.67 1.39 37.48
N ARG A 275 28.60 1.04 38.20
CA ARG A 275 28.62 0.86 39.66
C ARG A 275 29.60 -0.23 40.10
N LYS A 276 29.65 -1.36 39.39
CA LYS A 276 30.62 -2.44 39.66
C LYS A 276 32.07 -1.98 39.45
N MET A 277 32.35 -1.27 38.35
CA MET A 277 33.69 -0.74 38.08
C MET A 277 34.12 0.30 39.13
N ASN A 278 33.22 1.21 39.53
CA ASN A 278 33.53 2.20 40.57
C ASN A 278 33.78 1.53 41.92
N LYS A 279 32.99 0.51 42.29
CA LYS A 279 33.20 -0.26 43.52
C LYS A 279 34.55 -0.98 43.52
N GLN A 280 34.97 -1.54 42.37
CA GLN A 280 36.28 -2.18 42.25
C GLN A 280 37.42 -1.16 42.35
N LYS A 281 37.29 0.00 41.70
CA LYS A 281 38.29 1.08 41.80
C LYS A 281 38.46 1.58 43.23
N MET A 282 37.37 1.73 44.00
CA MET A 282 37.45 2.14 45.41
C MET A 282 38.19 1.11 46.26
N LYS A 283 37.91 -0.20 46.09
CA LYS A 283 38.64 -1.26 46.79
C LYS A 283 40.14 -1.24 46.48
N ASN A 284 40.50 -1.14 45.21
CA ASN A 284 41.91 -1.08 44.81
C ASN A 284 42.62 0.18 45.35
N LEU A 285 41.90 1.28 45.56
CA LEU A 285 42.45 2.49 46.20
C LEU A 285 42.65 2.28 47.69
N GLU A 286 41.68 1.69 48.39
CA GLU A 286 41.77 1.35 49.82
C GLU A 286 42.96 0.40 50.10
N GLU A 287 43.17 -0.62 49.26
CA GLU A 287 44.31 -1.53 49.36
C GLU A 287 45.65 -0.79 49.22
N ARG A 288 45.78 0.11 48.23
CA ARG A 288 46.99 0.92 48.03
C ARG A 288 47.27 1.87 49.19
N PHE A 289 46.24 2.47 49.77
CA PHE A 289 46.40 3.32 50.96
C PHE A 289 46.86 2.50 52.18
N SER A 290 46.36 1.27 52.34
CA SER A 290 46.80 0.36 53.41
C SER A 290 48.27 -0.01 53.25
N GLU A 291 48.72 -0.34 52.04
CA GLU A 291 50.12 -0.69 51.75
C GLU A 291 51.08 0.50 52.00
N ALA A 292 50.67 1.71 51.62
CA ALA A 292 51.46 2.92 51.84
C ALA A 292 51.64 3.23 53.34
N ASN A 293 50.58 3.08 54.14
CA ASN A 293 50.65 3.31 55.59
C ASN A 293 51.57 2.29 56.28
N THR A 294 51.47 1.00 55.95
CA THR A 294 52.38 -0.02 56.50
C THR A 294 53.85 0.23 56.14
N THR A 295 54.11 0.79 54.96
CA THR A 295 55.48 1.12 54.53
C THR A 295 56.03 2.29 55.34
N ASN A 296 55.26 3.36 55.54
CA ASN A 296 55.68 4.51 56.35
C ASN A 296 55.94 4.13 57.81
N ASP A 297 55.09 3.29 58.41
CA ASP A 297 55.29 2.79 59.77
C ASP A 297 56.61 2.03 59.89
N SER A 298 56.94 1.18 58.90
CA SER A 298 58.20 0.43 58.89
C SER A 298 59.45 1.32 58.75
N ILE A 299 59.35 2.42 57.99
CA ILE A 299 60.45 3.41 57.86
C ILE A 299 60.66 4.17 59.18
N SER A 300 59.58 4.62 59.82
CA SER A 300 59.66 5.36 61.09
C SER A 300 60.28 4.53 62.24
N LEU A 301 59.97 3.23 62.28
CA LEU A 301 60.57 2.29 63.23
C LEU A 301 62.06 2.01 62.96
N ALA A 302 62.51 2.16 61.72
CA ALA A 302 63.92 2.03 61.36
C ALA A 302 64.72 3.28 61.75
N GLU A 303 64.15 4.48 61.58
CA GLU A 303 64.78 5.73 62.03
C GLU A 303 64.91 5.82 63.55
N SER A 304 63.95 5.32 64.33
CA SER A 304 64.02 5.38 65.79
C SER A 304 65.06 4.46 66.43
N ARG A 305 65.70 3.57 65.66
CA ARG A 305 66.74 2.62 66.16
C ARG A 305 68.17 3.07 65.86
N ASN A 306 68.36 4.10 65.03
CA ASN A 306 69.65 4.73 64.77
C ASN A 306 69.82 5.97 65.65
#